data_AF-A0A9D8E8S6-F1
#
_entry.id   AF-A0A9D8E8S6-F1
#
_cell.length_a   1.000
_cell.length_b   1.000
_cell.length_c   1.000
_cell.angle_alpha   90.00
_cell.angle_beta   90.00
_cell.angle_gamma   90.00
#
_symmetry.space_group_name_H-M   'P 1'
#
loop_
_entity.id
_entity.type
_entity.pdbx_description
1 polymer ?
#
loop_
_entity_poly.entity_id
_entity_poly.type
_entity_poly.pdbx_seq_one_letter_code
_entity_poly.pdbx_strand_id
1 'polypeptide(L)'
;MYFNDSIEKTISDFDIFNNFIECEKPHLSAKRGEIGKKDSFRLNQTLYYKKDVSKPNYTQYHYPVIDLMFSLALAGGLYVKANEKGKAVLVKTPANESFKSLNIYEKYVFLLQTYWTKYEFDIKYSGFLSIDFFYRFLAELADSKKSQWVAKDNNFNIFVHYSKDSAFFCHLNFFGFGEYELYDDKEAFFKDSVKDFIVNEFGIYASRFLVTDALMTWNNMFLDYLISQMKKKIKPQKDKDPFEIFKRLFPKGKVNNTVVYRDEFDRSGVYTFKVSLYGDLWRKIDISHKHYLSDLHEAIQEAFNFDNDHLYAFYIGGKRKTGKAIYSSYVEEEGKTADEINIADLRLFRGQKIFYLFDFGDEWWFDIKLLKIDKESNLIQQPVIVGGKGESPD
;
A
#
# COMPACT_ATOMS: atom_id res chain seq x y z
N MET A 1 30.54 13.18 5.68
CA MET A 1 29.15 12.72 5.85
C MET A 1 28.33 13.44 4.78
N TYR A 2 28.30 12.88 3.56
CA TYR A 2 27.93 13.54 2.30
C TYR A 2 26.51 13.16 1.81
N PHE A 3 25.60 12.81 2.70
CA PHE A 3 24.28 12.25 2.33
C PHE A 3 23.12 13.21 2.56
N ASN A 4 23.43 14.48 2.87
CA ASN A 4 22.41 15.46 3.23
C ASN A 4 21.56 15.86 2.00
N ASP A 5 22.18 15.95 0.82
CA ASP A 5 21.51 16.44 -0.40
C ASP A 5 20.41 15.48 -0.90
N SER A 6 20.63 14.17 -0.88
CA SER A 6 19.59 13.20 -1.30
C SER A 6 18.42 13.13 -0.30
N ILE A 7 18.72 13.22 1.00
CA ILE A 7 17.70 13.29 2.05
C ILE A 7 16.86 14.56 1.87
N GLU A 8 17.49 15.71 1.66
CA GLU A 8 16.81 16.98 1.41
C GLU A 8 15.90 16.90 0.18
N LYS A 9 16.37 16.29 -0.92
CA LYS A 9 15.54 16.05 -2.12
C LYS A 9 14.34 15.15 -1.85
N THR A 10 14.55 14.04 -1.13
CA THR A 10 13.48 13.11 -0.72
C THR A 10 12.39 13.85 0.05
N ILE A 11 12.80 14.62 1.07
CA ILE A 11 11.88 15.33 1.96
C ILE A 11 11.22 16.50 1.25
N SER A 12 11.95 17.22 0.39
CA SER A 12 11.41 18.30 -0.42
C SER A 12 10.29 17.80 -1.33
N ASP A 13 10.49 16.71 -2.06
CA ASP A 13 9.46 16.14 -2.93
C ASP A 13 8.24 15.63 -2.13
N PHE A 14 8.46 15.04 -0.95
CA PHE A 14 7.37 14.61 -0.08
C PHE A 14 6.58 15.80 0.53
N ASP A 15 7.27 16.90 0.87
CA ASP A 15 6.63 18.13 1.33
C ASP A 15 5.86 18.82 0.17
N ILE A 16 6.37 18.78 -1.06
CA ILE A 16 5.63 19.22 -2.27
C ILE A 16 4.37 18.38 -2.47
N PHE A 17 4.46 17.05 -2.32
CA PHE A 17 3.29 16.16 -2.34
C PHE A 17 2.26 16.56 -1.28
N ASN A 18 2.69 16.76 -0.02
CA ASN A 18 1.80 17.19 1.06
C ASN A 18 1.08 18.50 0.73
N ASN A 19 1.82 19.50 0.29
CA ASN A 19 1.27 20.80 -0.07
C ASN A 19 0.29 20.70 -1.25
N PHE A 20 0.58 19.84 -2.22
CA PHE A 20 -0.33 19.58 -3.34
C PHE A 20 -1.65 18.97 -2.85
N ILE A 21 -1.61 17.96 -1.97
CA ILE A 21 -2.84 17.36 -1.42
C ILE A 21 -3.66 18.39 -0.64
N GLU A 22 -3.03 19.21 0.19
CA GLU A 22 -3.72 20.19 1.04
C GLU A 22 -4.30 21.38 0.26
N CYS A 23 -3.54 21.94 -0.68
CA CYS A 23 -3.93 23.14 -1.43
C CYS A 23 -4.84 22.81 -2.62
N GLU A 24 -4.53 21.77 -3.39
CA GLU A 24 -5.23 21.44 -4.63
C GLU A 24 -6.41 20.49 -4.42
N LYS A 25 -6.42 19.74 -3.30
CA LYS A 25 -7.46 18.77 -2.94
C LYS A 25 -7.84 17.85 -4.11
N PRO A 26 -6.88 17.12 -4.70
CA PRO A 26 -7.13 16.31 -5.87
C PRO A 26 -8.18 15.23 -5.56
N HIS A 27 -9.11 15.03 -6.49
CA HIS A 27 -10.07 13.94 -6.37
C HIS A 27 -9.43 12.59 -6.69
N LEU A 28 -9.84 11.57 -5.95
CA LEU A 28 -9.47 10.20 -6.21
C LEU A 28 -10.46 9.55 -7.18
N SER A 29 -9.93 8.76 -8.10
CA SER A 29 -10.73 7.98 -9.03
C SER A 29 -11.61 6.98 -8.27
N ALA A 30 -12.90 6.90 -8.60
CA ALA A 30 -13.83 6.04 -7.87
C ALA A 30 -13.47 4.54 -7.92
N LYS A 31 -12.82 4.08 -9.00
CA LYS A 31 -12.47 2.67 -9.19
C LYS A 31 -11.17 2.26 -8.47
N ARG A 32 -10.15 3.10 -8.50
CA ARG A 32 -8.80 2.77 -7.98
C ARG A 32 -8.44 3.51 -6.70
N GLY A 33 -9.17 4.58 -6.38
CA GLY A 33 -8.83 5.48 -5.28
C GLY A 33 -7.46 6.14 -5.47
N GLU A 34 -7.08 6.41 -6.72
CA GLU A 34 -5.81 7.04 -7.14
C GLU A 34 -6.06 8.49 -7.56
N ILE A 35 -5.04 9.34 -7.45
CA ILE A 35 -5.02 10.70 -8.01
C ILE A 35 -5.31 10.64 -9.52
N GLY A 36 -6.15 11.56 -10.01
CA GLY A 36 -6.52 11.63 -11.42
C GLY A 36 -5.34 12.00 -12.33
N LYS A 37 -5.35 11.52 -13.59
CA LYS A 37 -4.26 11.71 -14.57
C LYS A 37 -3.74 13.15 -14.69
N LYS A 38 -4.66 14.13 -14.72
CA LYS A 38 -4.31 15.55 -14.85
C LYS A 38 -3.57 16.06 -13.61
N ASP A 39 -4.03 15.68 -12.43
CA ASP A 39 -3.42 16.09 -11.16
C ASP A 39 -2.09 15.36 -10.92
N SER A 40 -1.99 14.07 -11.27
CA SER A 40 -0.71 13.35 -11.26
C SER A 40 0.31 14.00 -12.19
N PHE A 41 -0.11 14.41 -13.40
CA PHE A 41 0.78 15.11 -14.32
C PHE A 41 1.21 16.47 -13.77
N ARG A 42 0.29 17.28 -13.22
CA ARG A 42 0.61 18.58 -12.62
C ARG A 42 1.62 18.44 -11.48
N LEU A 43 1.35 17.51 -10.55
CA LEU A 43 2.27 17.21 -9.44
C LEU A 43 3.63 16.75 -9.97
N ASN A 44 3.67 15.86 -10.98
CA ASN A 44 4.94 15.38 -11.53
C ASN A 44 5.83 16.52 -12.07
N GLN A 45 5.24 17.58 -12.64
CA GLN A 45 6.04 18.70 -13.16
C GLN A 45 6.75 19.53 -12.08
N THR A 46 6.36 19.39 -10.81
CA THR A 46 6.96 20.14 -9.70
C THR A 46 8.00 19.34 -8.90
N LEU A 47 8.17 18.05 -9.19
CA LEU A 47 9.06 17.16 -8.43
C LEU A 47 10.49 17.16 -8.98
N TYR A 48 11.46 16.95 -8.09
CA TYR A 48 12.83 16.64 -8.46
C TYR A 48 12.90 15.27 -9.14
N TYR A 49 12.32 14.23 -8.52
CA TYR A 49 12.30 12.85 -9.04
C TYR A 49 11.14 12.62 -10.02
N LYS A 50 10.92 13.56 -10.93
CA LYS A 50 9.84 13.51 -11.91
C LYS A 50 10.10 12.45 -12.99
N LYS A 51 9.02 11.85 -13.49
CA LYS A 51 9.07 11.11 -14.75
C LYS A 51 9.08 12.10 -15.93
N ASP A 52 9.94 11.88 -16.91
CA ASP A 52 9.96 12.70 -18.12
C ASP A 52 8.76 12.38 -19.03
N VAL A 53 7.75 13.25 -18.98
CA VAL A 53 6.52 13.14 -19.78
C VAL A 53 6.02 14.51 -20.18
N SER A 54 5.52 14.64 -21.41
CA SER A 54 5.04 15.91 -21.98
C SER A 54 3.52 16.10 -21.92
N LYS A 55 2.75 15.03 -21.63
CA LYS A 55 1.27 15.04 -21.66
C LYS A 55 0.65 14.24 -20.51
N PRO A 56 -0.56 14.58 -20.04
CA PRO A 56 -1.27 13.90 -18.94
C PRO A 56 -1.94 12.58 -19.37
N ASN A 57 -1.18 11.69 -20.02
CA ASN A 57 -1.71 10.44 -20.57
C ASN A 57 -1.70 9.28 -19.55
N TYR A 58 -0.86 9.40 -18.53
CA TYR A 58 -0.55 8.38 -17.56
C TYR A 58 -1.44 8.47 -16.30
N THR A 59 -1.78 7.31 -15.73
CA THR A 59 -2.40 7.24 -14.39
C THR A 59 -1.32 7.30 -13.31
N GLN A 60 -1.72 7.54 -12.05
CA GLN A 60 -0.80 7.59 -10.89
C GLN A 60 0.21 6.44 -10.87
N TYR A 61 -0.23 5.20 -11.11
CA TYR A 61 0.61 4.00 -11.17
C TYR A 61 1.87 4.14 -12.04
N HIS A 62 1.81 4.90 -13.13
CA HIS A 62 2.93 5.07 -14.07
C HIS A 62 3.88 6.20 -13.65
N TYR A 63 3.65 6.86 -12.52
CA TYR A 63 4.54 7.84 -11.90
C TYR A 63 5.12 7.21 -10.62
N PRO A 64 6.22 6.45 -10.69
CA PRO A 64 6.70 5.62 -9.57
C PRO A 64 6.84 6.39 -8.26
N VAL A 65 7.37 7.60 -8.32
CA VAL A 65 7.58 8.44 -7.11
C VAL A 65 6.26 9.00 -6.56
N ILE A 66 5.32 9.42 -7.41
CA ILE A 66 3.99 9.85 -6.93
C ILE A 66 3.25 8.67 -6.31
N ASP A 67 3.30 7.50 -6.94
CA ASP A 67 2.65 6.29 -6.43
C ASP A 67 3.27 5.81 -5.12
N LEU A 68 4.60 5.92 -4.99
CA LEU A 68 5.34 5.68 -3.74
C LEU A 68 4.88 6.65 -2.65
N MET A 69 4.98 7.97 -2.87
CA MET A 69 4.62 8.97 -1.86
C MET A 69 3.16 8.83 -1.42
N PHE A 70 2.25 8.58 -2.37
CA PHE A 70 0.85 8.31 -2.07
C PHE A 70 0.67 7.06 -1.19
N SER A 71 1.40 5.98 -1.49
CA SER A 71 1.33 4.73 -0.72
C SER A 71 1.93 4.91 0.68
N LEU A 72 3.07 5.61 0.81
CA LEU A 72 3.69 5.91 2.10
C LEU A 72 2.83 6.82 2.97
N ALA A 73 2.19 7.82 2.37
CA ALA A 73 1.27 8.72 3.05
C ALA A 73 0.08 7.96 3.69
N LEU A 74 -0.44 6.95 2.99
CA LEU A 74 -1.53 6.09 3.50
C LEU A 74 -1.02 5.04 4.50
N ALA A 75 0.05 4.32 4.18
CA ALA A 75 0.63 3.28 5.03
C ALA A 75 1.17 3.86 6.35
N GLY A 76 1.74 5.07 6.29
CA GLY A 76 2.17 5.84 7.44
C GLY A 76 1.03 6.55 8.18
N GLY A 77 -0.22 6.41 7.73
CA GLY A 77 -1.39 7.00 8.38
C GLY A 77 -1.43 8.52 8.37
N LEU A 78 -0.60 9.20 7.56
CA LEU A 78 -0.58 10.65 7.43
C LEU A 78 -1.85 11.17 6.75
N TYR A 79 -2.40 10.38 5.83
CA TYR A 79 -3.70 10.62 5.23
C TYR A 79 -4.55 9.37 5.30
N VAL A 80 -5.85 9.58 5.20
CA VAL A 80 -6.84 8.53 4.97
C VAL A 80 -7.64 8.86 3.72
N LYS A 81 -8.08 7.84 3.00
CA LYS A 81 -9.09 8.02 1.97
C LYS A 81 -10.43 8.27 2.65
N ALA A 82 -11.10 9.34 2.27
CA ALA A 82 -12.41 9.69 2.79
C ALA A 82 -13.27 10.34 1.71
N ASN A 83 -14.47 10.78 2.10
CA ASN A 83 -15.42 11.40 1.19
C ASN A 83 -15.69 12.85 1.60
N GLU A 84 -15.48 13.77 0.67
CA GLU A 84 -15.89 15.16 0.81
C GLU A 84 -16.81 15.55 -0.34
N LYS A 85 -18.00 16.08 -0.01
CA LYS A 85 -19.01 16.51 -1.00
C LYS A 85 -19.29 15.46 -2.08
N GLY A 86 -19.31 14.20 -1.66
CA GLY A 86 -19.59 13.05 -2.51
C GLY A 86 -18.44 12.56 -3.38
N LYS A 87 -17.23 13.11 -3.25
CA LYS A 87 -16.03 12.69 -3.99
C LYS A 87 -15.02 12.06 -3.04
N ALA A 88 -14.33 11.02 -3.51
CA ALA A 88 -13.23 10.41 -2.78
C ALA A 88 -12.03 11.37 -2.80
N VAL A 89 -11.42 11.61 -1.65
CA VAL A 89 -10.27 12.52 -1.45
C VAL A 89 -9.32 11.95 -0.41
N LEU A 90 -8.11 12.50 -0.32
CA LEU A 90 -7.24 12.29 0.85
C LEU A 90 -7.58 13.34 1.91
N VAL A 91 -7.84 12.88 3.13
CA VAL A 91 -8.02 13.75 4.30
C VAL A 91 -6.84 13.56 5.23
N LYS A 92 -6.29 14.69 5.66
CA LYS A 92 -5.18 14.77 6.60
C LYS A 92 -5.56 14.20 7.96
N THR A 93 -4.65 13.49 8.60
CA THR A 93 -4.79 13.03 9.99
C THR A 93 -3.91 13.86 10.94
N PRO A 94 -4.11 13.79 12.26
CA PRO A 94 -3.19 14.40 13.22
C PRO A 94 -1.75 13.89 13.11
N ALA A 95 -1.56 12.65 12.63
CA ALA A 95 -0.25 12.07 12.39
C ALA A 95 0.55 12.87 11.34
N ASN A 96 -0.13 13.51 10.38
CA ASN A 96 0.53 14.41 9.43
C ASN A 96 1.08 15.68 10.09
N GLU A 97 0.37 16.28 11.04
CA GLU A 97 0.92 17.43 11.79
C GLU A 97 2.14 17.04 12.61
N SER A 98 2.09 15.86 13.24
CA SER A 98 3.27 15.30 13.92
C SER A 98 4.43 15.12 12.94
N PHE A 99 4.19 14.52 11.76
CA PHE A 99 5.21 14.38 10.72
C PHE A 99 5.81 15.71 10.27
N LYS A 100 4.99 16.76 10.09
CA LYS A 100 5.44 18.09 9.67
C LYS A 100 6.38 18.74 10.70
N SER A 101 6.21 18.42 11.98
CA SER A 101 7.05 18.93 13.07
C SER A 101 8.42 18.25 13.20
N LEU A 102 8.62 17.11 12.54
CA LEU A 102 9.87 16.34 12.59
C LEU A 102 10.99 17.02 11.80
N ASN A 103 12.24 16.79 12.24
CA ASN A 103 13.40 17.22 11.47
C ASN A 103 13.61 16.33 10.22
N ILE A 104 14.48 16.75 9.29
CA ILE A 104 14.68 16.06 8.01
C ILE A 104 15.09 14.58 8.16
N TYR A 105 15.91 14.24 9.16
CA TYR A 105 16.35 12.85 9.39
C TYR A 105 15.22 12.00 9.96
N GLU A 106 14.42 12.57 10.86
CA GLU A 106 13.26 11.90 11.45
C GLU A 106 12.17 11.66 10.40
N LYS A 107 11.88 12.65 9.54
CA LYS A 107 10.98 12.48 8.39
C LYS A 107 11.50 11.38 7.45
N TYR A 108 12.80 11.39 7.16
CA TYR A 108 13.41 10.42 6.24
C TYR A 108 13.34 8.99 6.82
N VAL A 109 13.70 8.82 8.09
CA VAL A 109 13.58 7.53 8.79
C VAL A 109 12.14 7.05 8.80
N PHE A 110 11.18 7.94 9.09
CA PHE A 110 9.77 7.58 9.06
C PHE A 110 9.34 7.05 7.68
N LEU A 111 9.71 7.72 6.59
CA LEU A 111 9.36 7.29 5.23
C LEU A 111 10.04 5.97 4.85
N LEU A 112 11.34 5.82 5.12
CA LEU A 112 12.08 4.60 4.79
C LEU A 112 11.60 3.41 5.63
N GLN A 113 11.38 3.61 6.93
CA GLN A 113 10.79 2.59 7.81
C GLN A 113 9.40 2.21 7.30
N THR A 114 8.54 3.18 6.98
CA THR A 114 7.19 2.91 6.47
C THR A 114 7.25 2.11 5.16
N TYR A 115 8.22 2.40 4.28
CA TYR A 115 8.43 1.65 3.05
C TYR A 115 8.71 0.18 3.35
N TRP A 116 9.67 -0.14 4.23
CA TRP A 116 10.01 -1.54 4.48
C TRP A 116 9.00 -2.27 5.38
N THR A 117 8.31 -1.57 6.28
CA THR A 117 7.50 -2.19 7.34
C THR A 117 5.99 -2.16 7.09
N LYS A 118 5.52 -1.36 6.14
CA LYS A 118 4.08 -1.16 5.90
C LYS A 118 3.70 -1.04 4.42
N TYR A 119 4.64 -0.79 3.51
CA TYR A 119 4.33 -0.77 2.09
C TYR A 119 3.82 -2.13 1.64
N GLU A 120 2.78 -2.13 0.83
CA GLU A 120 2.09 -3.35 0.39
C GLU A 120 2.83 -4.00 -0.79
N PHE A 121 4.06 -4.50 -0.53
CA PHE A 121 4.89 -5.13 -1.56
C PHE A 121 4.15 -6.26 -2.29
N ASP A 122 3.40 -7.08 -1.55
CA ASP A 122 2.63 -8.22 -2.11
C ASP A 122 1.53 -7.79 -3.09
N ILE A 123 1.01 -6.57 -2.96
CA ILE A 123 0.00 -6.03 -3.88
C ILE A 123 0.65 -5.39 -5.11
N LYS A 124 1.86 -4.82 -4.92
CA LYS A 124 2.57 -3.99 -5.91
C LYS A 124 3.51 -4.80 -6.80
N TYR A 125 4.00 -5.94 -6.33
CA TYR A 125 5.03 -6.74 -6.99
C TYR A 125 4.67 -8.23 -7.06
N SER A 126 5.44 -8.99 -7.83
CA SER A 126 5.09 -10.36 -8.24
C SER A 126 5.59 -11.42 -7.25
N GLY A 127 4.95 -11.49 -6.07
CA GLY A 127 5.10 -12.60 -5.11
C GLY A 127 6.55 -12.90 -4.69
N PHE A 128 6.84 -14.18 -4.41
CA PHE A 128 8.14 -14.62 -3.89
C PHE A 128 9.36 -14.19 -4.72
N LEU A 129 9.24 -14.20 -6.07
CA LEU A 129 10.37 -13.86 -6.95
C LEU A 129 10.82 -12.41 -6.76
N SER A 130 9.87 -11.48 -6.56
CA SER A 130 10.19 -10.07 -6.34
C SER A 130 10.91 -9.85 -5.00
N ILE A 131 10.47 -10.49 -3.91
CA ILE A 131 11.13 -10.31 -2.60
C ILE A 131 12.52 -10.95 -2.55
N ASP A 132 12.69 -12.13 -3.18
CA ASP A 132 14.01 -12.76 -3.34
C ASP A 132 14.94 -11.85 -4.15
N PHE A 133 14.45 -11.25 -5.23
CA PHE A 133 15.19 -10.26 -6.01
C PHE A 133 15.58 -9.04 -5.17
N PHE A 134 14.65 -8.42 -4.42
CA PHE A 134 14.95 -7.23 -3.60
C PHE A 134 16.04 -7.52 -2.57
N TYR A 135 15.97 -8.66 -1.88
CA TYR A 135 16.99 -9.07 -0.94
C TYR A 135 18.35 -9.27 -1.61
N ARG A 136 18.41 -10.04 -2.71
CA ARG A 136 19.67 -10.31 -3.43
C ARG A 136 20.28 -9.04 -3.98
N PHE A 137 19.46 -8.16 -4.56
CA PHE A 137 19.91 -6.90 -5.11
C PHE A 137 20.50 -6.01 -4.02
N LEU A 138 19.81 -5.85 -2.88
CA LEU A 138 20.35 -5.08 -1.75
C LEU A 138 21.60 -5.72 -1.13
N ALA A 139 21.68 -7.05 -1.08
CA ALA A 139 22.89 -7.74 -0.63
C ALA A 139 24.08 -7.47 -1.57
N GLU A 140 23.86 -7.47 -2.88
CA GLU A 140 24.88 -7.08 -3.86
C GLU A 140 25.30 -5.61 -3.70
N LEU A 141 24.34 -4.69 -3.50
CA LEU A 141 24.64 -3.30 -3.19
C LEU A 141 25.48 -3.17 -1.90
N ALA A 142 25.17 -3.98 -0.89
CA ALA A 142 25.87 -3.98 0.39
C ALA A 142 27.32 -4.48 0.30
N ASP A 143 27.61 -5.36 -0.66
CA ASP A 143 28.96 -5.94 -0.90
C ASP A 143 29.74 -5.20 -2.00
N SER A 144 29.09 -4.26 -2.70
CA SER A 144 29.68 -3.44 -3.76
C SER A 144 30.75 -2.47 -3.27
N LYS A 145 31.69 -2.13 -4.15
CA LYS A 145 32.62 -0.99 -3.96
C LYS A 145 31.93 0.32 -4.37
N LYS A 146 32.40 1.46 -3.84
CA LYS A 146 31.89 2.79 -4.20
C LYS A 146 31.92 3.01 -5.72
N SER A 147 30.82 3.50 -6.29
CA SER A 147 30.68 3.77 -7.73
C SER A 147 30.85 2.54 -8.62
N GLN A 148 30.72 1.34 -8.06
CA GLN A 148 30.61 0.12 -8.84
C GLN A 148 29.20 0.06 -9.43
N TRP A 149 29.14 -0.17 -10.74
CA TRP A 149 27.91 -0.49 -11.44
C TRP A 149 27.46 -1.86 -10.97
N VAL A 150 26.25 -1.95 -10.41
CA VAL A 150 25.57 -3.24 -10.30
C VAL A 150 24.84 -3.41 -11.61
N ALA A 151 25.61 -3.88 -12.59
CA ALA A 151 25.13 -4.11 -13.94
C ALA A 151 24.16 -5.28 -13.95
N LYS A 152 23.31 -5.28 -14.97
CA LYS A 152 22.38 -6.36 -15.26
C LYS A 152 23.12 -7.71 -15.41
N ASP A 153 22.95 -8.60 -14.43
CA ASP A 153 23.43 -9.98 -14.53
C ASP A 153 22.56 -10.74 -15.55
N ASN A 154 23.20 -11.50 -16.44
CA ASN A 154 22.54 -12.34 -17.45
C ASN A 154 21.86 -13.58 -16.86
N ASN A 155 21.86 -13.73 -15.54
CA ASN A 155 21.01 -14.71 -14.86
C ASN A 155 19.52 -14.41 -15.11
N PHE A 156 18.86 -15.30 -15.85
CA PHE A 156 17.49 -15.15 -16.37
C PHE A 156 16.47 -14.74 -15.28
N ASN A 157 16.64 -15.23 -14.05
CA ASN A 157 15.73 -14.93 -12.94
C ASN A 157 15.88 -13.50 -12.40
N ILE A 158 17.04 -12.86 -12.54
CA ILE A 158 17.29 -11.49 -12.07
C ILE A 158 16.95 -10.47 -13.17
N PHE A 159 17.25 -10.81 -14.42
CA PHE A 159 17.02 -9.96 -15.61
C PHE A 159 15.59 -9.41 -15.70
N VAL A 160 14.58 -10.26 -15.43
CA VAL A 160 13.18 -9.88 -15.64
C VAL A 160 12.72 -8.75 -14.70
N HIS A 161 13.31 -8.66 -13.50
CA HIS A 161 12.95 -7.68 -12.48
C HIS A 161 13.44 -6.27 -12.78
N TYR A 162 14.52 -6.13 -13.56
CA TYR A 162 14.94 -4.83 -14.12
C TYR A 162 13.87 -4.20 -15.02
N SER A 163 12.91 -4.99 -15.51
CA SER A 163 11.80 -4.48 -16.29
C SER A 163 10.46 -4.55 -15.55
N LYS A 164 10.12 -5.70 -14.96
CA LYS A 164 8.84 -5.89 -14.26
C LYS A 164 8.74 -5.09 -12.96
N ASP A 165 9.86 -4.96 -12.26
CA ASP A 165 9.93 -4.33 -10.94
C ASP A 165 10.73 -3.02 -11.00
N SER A 166 10.79 -2.37 -12.18
CA SER A 166 11.60 -1.15 -12.40
C SER A 166 11.27 0.01 -11.44
N ALA A 167 10.03 0.07 -10.95
CA ALA A 167 9.62 1.02 -9.91
C ALA A 167 10.47 0.90 -8.63
N PHE A 168 10.94 -0.31 -8.28
CA PHE A 168 11.79 -0.51 -7.11
C PHE A 168 13.10 0.30 -7.19
N PHE A 169 13.72 0.36 -8.36
CA PHE A 169 14.94 1.17 -8.59
C PHE A 169 14.65 2.66 -8.48
N CYS A 170 13.49 3.11 -8.98
CA CYS A 170 13.03 4.49 -8.80
C CYS A 170 12.85 4.82 -7.32
N HIS A 171 12.33 3.88 -6.52
CA HIS A 171 12.17 4.06 -5.08
C HIS A 171 13.52 4.13 -4.37
N LEU A 172 14.48 3.28 -4.73
CA LEU A 172 15.84 3.35 -4.19
C LEU A 172 16.52 4.68 -4.52
N ASN A 173 16.34 5.20 -5.74
CA ASN A 173 16.83 6.53 -6.12
C ASN A 173 16.13 7.65 -5.35
N PHE A 174 14.82 7.57 -5.17
CA PHE A 174 14.06 8.49 -4.32
C PHE A 174 14.61 8.51 -2.88
N PHE A 175 14.94 7.35 -2.31
CA PHE A 175 15.60 7.26 -1.00
C PHE A 175 17.12 7.52 -1.05
N GLY A 176 17.68 7.95 -2.17
CA GLY A 176 19.07 8.37 -2.26
C GLY A 176 20.11 7.24 -2.22
N PHE A 177 19.73 5.99 -2.52
CA PHE A 177 20.66 4.85 -2.54
C PHE A 177 21.65 4.93 -3.72
N GLY A 178 21.27 5.62 -4.80
CA GLY A 178 22.03 5.64 -6.03
C GLY A 178 21.23 6.25 -7.17
N GLU A 179 21.79 6.17 -8.37
CA GLU A 179 21.17 6.61 -9.63
C GLU A 179 20.90 5.41 -10.52
N TYR A 180 19.98 5.53 -11.49
CA TYR A 180 19.70 4.47 -12.46
C TYR A 180 19.65 5.02 -13.88
N GLU A 181 19.95 4.16 -14.84
CA GLU A 181 19.83 4.43 -16.27
C GLU A 181 18.72 3.56 -16.85
N LEU A 182 17.87 4.12 -17.72
CA LEU A 182 16.88 3.36 -18.47
C LEU A 182 17.47 2.87 -19.79
N TYR A 183 16.92 1.79 -20.34
CA TYR A 183 17.20 1.41 -21.72
C TYR A 183 16.69 2.49 -22.70
N ASP A 184 17.37 2.65 -23.83
CA ASP A 184 16.80 3.39 -24.96
C ASP A 184 15.54 2.63 -25.47
N ASP A 185 14.51 3.37 -25.88
CA ASP A 185 13.17 2.86 -26.26
C ASP A 185 13.24 1.73 -27.32
N LYS A 186 14.34 1.65 -28.08
CA LYS A 186 14.58 0.64 -29.12
C LYS A 186 15.11 -0.70 -28.58
N GLU A 187 15.71 -0.71 -27.40
CA GLU A 187 16.37 -1.88 -26.80
C GLU A 187 15.57 -2.48 -25.63
N ALA A 188 14.60 -1.73 -25.11
CA ALA A 188 13.83 -2.12 -23.95
C ALA A 188 12.65 -3.04 -24.30
N PHE A 189 12.49 -4.16 -23.59
CA PHE A 189 11.28 -4.98 -23.68
C PHE A 189 10.06 -4.24 -23.09
N PHE A 190 10.28 -3.36 -22.11
CA PHE A 190 9.28 -2.47 -21.53
C PHE A 190 9.82 -1.03 -21.50
N LYS A 191 8.96 -0.03 -21.75
CA LYS A 191 9.34 1.40 -21.86
C LYS A 191 10.08 1.97 -20.63
N ASP A 192 9.94 1.33 -19.48
CA ASP A 192 10.54 1.77 -18.21
C ASP A 192 11.57 0.76 -17.67
N SER A 193 12.16 -0.08 -18.54
CA SER A 193 13.20 -1.04 -18.13
C SER A 193 14.46 -0.32 -17.69
N VAL A 194 14.95 -0.68 -16.51
CA VAL A 194 16.24 -0.22 -15.98
C VAL A 194 17.36 -1.01 -16.66
N LYS A 195 18.37 -0.31 -17.12
CA LYS A 195 19.59 -0.86 -17.70
C LYS A 195 20.59 -1.16 -16.60
N ASP A 196 20.93 -0.15 -15.79
CA ASP A 196 21.91 -0.26 -14.72
C ASP A 196 21.54 0.61 -13.50
N PHE A 197 22.08 0.24 -12.33
CA PHE A 197 21.99 1.03 -11.09
C PHE A 197 23.39 1.31 -10.52
N ILE A 198 23.67 2.58 -10.23
CA ILE A 198 24.94 3.04 -9.67
C ILE A 198 24.74 3.35 -8.19
N VAL A 199 25.30 2.52 -7.33
CA VAL A 199 25.20 2.71 -5.88
C VAL A 199 26.19 3.75 -5.36
N ASN A 200 25.74 4.60 -4.44
CA ASN A 200 26.60 5.56 -3.72
C ASN A 200 26.98 5.03 -2.33
N GLU A 201 27.83 5.75 -1.58
CA GLU A 201 28.29 5.29 -0.26
C GLU A 201 27.13 5.08 0.75
N PHE A 202 26.08 5.90 0.68
CA PHE A 202 24.91 5.75 1.53
C PHE A 202 24.08 4.53 1.11
N GLY A 203 23.89 4.32 -0.19
CA GLY A 203 23.20 3.13 -0.69
C GLY A 203 23.88 1.84 -0.24
N ILE A 204 25.21 1.77 -0.25
CA ILE A 204 25.97 0.61 0.27
C ILE A 204 25.66 0.40 1.76
N TYR A 205 25.79 1.47 2.56
CA TYR A 205 25.57 1.42 4.00
C TYR A 205 24.12 1.07 4.36
N ALA A 206 23.15 1.73 3.73
CA ALA A 206 21.73 1.54 3.96
C ALA A 206 21.25 0.17 3.47
N SER A 207 21.74 -0.32 2.33
CA SER A 207 21.43 -1.68 1.86
C SER A 207 21.95 -2.73 2.83
N ARG A 208 23.18 -2.57 3.34
CA ARG A 208 23.73 -3.45 4.38
C ARG A 208 22.84 -3.47 5.62
N PHE A 209 22.50 -2.29 6.14
CA PHE A 209 21.59 -2.14 7.27
C PHE A 209 20.24 -2.84 7.04
N LEU A 210 19.65 -2.71 5.85
CA LEU A 210 18.37 -3.31 5.53
C LEU A 210 18.41 -4.85 5.49
N VAL A 211 19.46 -5.44 4.91
CA VAL A 211 19.58 -6.91 4.81
C VAL A 211 20.15 -7.57 6.06
N THR A 212 20.71 -6.81 7.01
CA THR A 212 21.23 -7.34 8.28
C THR A 212 20.39 -6.99 9.49
N ASP A 213 20.16 -5.69 9.73
CA ASP A 213 19.59 -5.19 10.98
C ASP A 213 18.07 -5.06 10.92
N ALA A 214 17.52 -4.75 9.74
CA ALA A 214 16.09 -4.49 9.54
C ALA A 214 15.34 -5.57 8.73
N LEU A 215 16.02 -6.64 8.30
CA LEU A 215 15.42 -7.65 7.42
C LEU A 215 14.14 -8.27 8.00
N MET A 216 14.15 -8.57 9.29
CA MET A 216 13.00 -9.16 10.00
C MET A 216 11.81 -8.22 10.14
N THR A 217 11.94 -6.94 9.78
CA THR A 217 10.81 -5.98 9.81
C THR A 217 10.13 -5.84 8.45
N TRP A 218 10.57 -6.57 7.42
CA TRP A 218 10.03 -6.40 6.07
C TRP A 218 8.59 -6.89 5.98
N ASN A 219 7.69 -6.05 5.47
CA ASN A 219 6.29 -6.37 5.27
C ASN A 219 6.10 -7.14 3.96
N ASN A 220 6.33 -8.44 4.00
CA ASN A 220 6.11 -9.34 2.88
C ASN A 220 5.71 -10.74 3.37
N MET A 221 4.64 -11.29 2.81
CA MET A 221 4.13 -12.61 3.23
C MET A 221 5.11 -13.77 2.99
N PHE A 222 6.09 -13.61 2.08
CA PHE A 222 7.09 -14.64 1.78
C PHE A 222 8.42 -14.46 2.51
N LEU A 223 8.53 -13.50 3.45
CA LEU A 223 9.79 -13.22 4.15
C LEU A 223 10.31 -14.46 4.90
N ASP A 224 9.48 -15.13 5.69
CA ASP A 224 9.91 -16.31 6.46
C ASP A 224 10.34 -17.45 5.55
N TYR A 225 9.61 -17.65 4.45
CA TYR A 225 10.01 -18.61 3.43
C TYR A 225 11.35 -18.25 2.80
N LEU A 226 11.55 -16.99 2.39
CA LEU A 226 12.82 -16.51 1.87
C LEU A 226 13.97 -16.78 2.85
N ILE A 227 13.78 -16.44 4.14
CA ILE A 227 14.75 -16.68 5.20
C ILE A 227 15.06 -18.18 5.36
N SER A 228 14.05 -19.05 5.31
CA SER A 228 14.24 -20.50 5.36
C SER A 228 15.11 -21.03 4.20
N GLN A 229 15.04 -20.38 3.03
CA GLN A 229 15.84 -20.73 1.86
C GLN A 229 17.27 -20.19 1.98
N MET A 230 17.48 -19.13 2.78
CA MET A 230 18.82 -18.63 3.06
C MET A 230 19.57 -19.66 3.92
N LYS A 231 20.61 -20.29 3.36
CA LYS A 231 21.55 -21.14 4.11
C LYS A 231 22.42 -20.34 5.12
N LYS A 232 22.06 -19.11 5.45
CA LYS A 232 22.77 -18.21 6.37
C LYS A 232 21.98 -18.10 7.67
N LYS A 233 22.67 -18.22 8.80
CA LYS A 233 22.08 -17.91 10.12
C LYS A 233 21.83 -16.41 10.21
N ILE A 234 20.57 -15.99 10.11
CA ILE A 234 20.15 -14.64 10.42
C ILE A 234 20.15 -14.49 11.93
N LYS A 235 20.76 -13.41 12.44
CA LYS A 235 20.72 -13.15 13.88
C LYS A 235 19.28 -12.81 14.26
N PRO A 236 18.72 -13.44 15.31
CA PRO A 236 17.39 -13.08 15.79
C PRO A 236 17.38 -11.59 16.16
N GLN A 237 16.34 -10.89 15.73
CA GLN A 237 16.21 -9.46 15.99
C GLN A 237 16.00 -9.24 17.49
N LYS A 238 16.90 -8.48 18.13
CA LYS A 238 16.83 -8.20 19.57
C LYS A 238 15.70 -7.22 19.93
N ASP A 239 15.42 -6.30 19.03
CA ASP A 239 14.38 -5.28 19.18
C ASP A 239 13.23 -5.62 18.24
N LYS A 240 11.99 -5.48 18.74
CA LYS A 240 10.78 -5.69 17.93
C LYS A 240 10.18 -4.37 17.44
N ASP A 241 10.62 -3.23 17.98
CA ASP A 241 10.14 -1.92 17.51
C ASP A 241 10.95 -1.47 16.28
N PRO A 242 10.31 -1.37 15.10
CA PRO A 242 11.00 -0.91 13.91
C PRO A 242 11.60 0.50 14.04
N PHE A 243 11.03 1.38 14.87
CA PHE A 243 11.60 2.72 15.05
C PHE A 243 12.98 2.68 15.73
N GLU A 244 13.10 1.89 16.79
CA GLU A 244 14.36 1.69 17.50
C GLU A 244 15.45 1.05 16.61
N ILE A 245 15.02 0.25 15.63
CA ILE A 245 15.90 -0.30 14.60
C ILE A 245 16.33 0.78 13.61
N PHE A 246 15.38 1.43 12.93
CA PHE A 246 15.66 2.36 11.83
C PHE A 246 16.36 3.65 12.27
N LYS A 247 16.18 4.11 13.51
CA LYS A 247 16.94 5.27 14.02
C LYS A 247 18.47 5.04 14.04
N ARG A 248 18.91 3.77 14.08
CA ARG A 248 20.35 3.40 14.05
C ARG A 248 21.01 3.64 12.69
N LEU A 249 20.24 3.93 11.65
CA LEU A 249 20.76 4.33 10.33
C LEU A 249 21.50 5.67 10.40
N PHE A 250 21.26 6.49 11.42
CA PHE A 250 21.91 7.79 11.58
C PHE A 250 22.68 7.87 12.90
N PRO A 251 23.69 8.76 13.00
CA PRO A 251 24.39 8.99 14.25
C PRO A 251 23.44 9.35 15.40
N LYS A 252 23.81 8.94 16.62
CA LYS A 252 23.04 9.20 17.83
C LYS A 252 22.66 10.67 17.95
N GLY A 253 21.40 10.94 18.28
CA GLY A 253 20.86 12.28 18.47
C GLY A 253 20.28 12.94 17.21
N LYS A 254 20.48 12.37 16.00
CA LYS A 254 19.86 12.89 14.77
C LYS A 254 18.38 12.51 14.63
N VAL A 255 18.03 11.33 15.13
CA VAL A 255 16.67 10.76 15.07
C VAL A 255 16.28 10.37 16.49
N ASN A 256 15.37 11.15 17.09
CA ASN A 256 14.90 10.90 18.46
C ASN A 256 13.39 10.70 18.50
N ASN A 257 12.67 11.29 17.56
CA ASN A 257 11.23 11.24 17.47
C ASN A 257 10.78 10.56 16.16
N THR A 258 9.56 10.05 16.19
CA THR A 258 8.82 9.63 15.02
C THR A 258 7.40 10.18 15.11
N VAL A 259 6.59 9.88 14.11
CA VAL A 259 5.19 10.30 14.04
C VAL A 259 4.41 9.76 15.24
N VAL A 260 3.74 10.66 15.93
CA VAL A 260 2.79 10.34 16.98
C VAL A 260 1.43 10.12 16.35
N TYR A 261 0.92 8.90 16.45
CA TYR A 261 -0.40 8.53 15.96
C TYR A 261 -1.47 8.95 16.98
N ARG A 262 -2.50 9.64 16.51
CA ARG A 262 -3.75 9.88 17.25
C ARG A 262 -4.90 9.42 16.37
N ASP A 263 -5.71 8.50 16.87
CA ASP A 263 -6.81 7.95 16.10
C ASP A 263 -8.03 8.87 16.21
N GLU A 264 -7.99 9.98 15.46
CA GLU A 264 -9.02 11.04 15.50
C GLU A 264 -9.87 11.07 14.22
N PHE A 265 -9.62 10.18 13.25
CA PHE A 265 -10.45 10.16 12.05
C PHE A 265 -11.77 9.45 12.35
N ASP A 266 -12.82 10.24 12.55
CA ASP A 266 -14.17 9.74 12.80
C ASP A 266 -14.69 8.91 11.61
N ARG A 267 -14.79 7.60 11.82
CA ARG A 267 -15.36 6.60 10.92
C ARG A 267 -16.76 6.15 11.36
N SER A 268 -17.36 6.85 12.31
CA SER A 268 -18.71 6.52 12.76
C SER A 268 -19.75 6.82 11.68
N GLY A 269 -20.88 6.12 11.78
CA GLY A 269 -22.02 6.27 10.90
C GLY A 269 -22.60 4.94 10.42
N VAL A 270 -23.54 5.05 9.50
CA VAL A 270 -24.19 3.95 8.79
C VAL A 270 -23.66 3.88 7.37
N TYR A 271 -23.18 2.70 6.99
CA TYR A 271 -22.59 2.41 5.68
C TYR A 271 -23.64 1.75 4.81
N THR A 272 -23.88 2.28 3.62
CA THR A 272 -24.74 1.61 2.63
C THR A 272 -23.88 0.91 1.60
N PHE A 273 -23.95 -0.40 1.58
CA PHE A 273 -23.34 -1.23 0.55
C PHE A 273 -24.33 -1.58 -0.55
N LYS A 274 -23.88 -1.57 -1.80
CA LYS A 274 -24.54 -2.30 -2.88
C LYS A 274 -23.81 -3.62 -3.08
N VAL A 275 -24.52 -4.72 -2.86
CA VAL A 275 -24.04 -6.10 -3.05
C VAL A 275 -24.62 -6.62 -4.34
N SER A 276 -23.79 -7.07 -5.28
CA SER A 276 -24.22 -7.55 -6.61
C SER A 276 -23.64 -8.92 -6.87
N LEU A 277 -24.44 -9.85 -7.41
CA LEU A 277 -24.00 -11.22 -7.70
C LEU A 277 -23.65 -11.39 -9.19
N TYR A 278 -24.66 -11.42 -10.07
CA TYR A 278 -24.49 -11.42 -11.52
C TYR A 278 -25.54 -10.54 -12.21
N GLY A 279 -25.21 -10.05 -13.42
CA GLY A 279 -26.13 -9.22 -14.22
C GLY A 279 -26.72 -8.04 -13.43
N ASP A 280 -28.05 -8.01 -13.35
CA ASP A 280 -28.81 -6.98 -12.65
C ASP A 280 -29.30 -7.39 -11.25
N LEU A 281 -28.83 -8.53 -10.73
CA LEU A 281 -29.15 -9.05 -9.41
C LEU A 281 -28.30 -8.34 -8.33
N TRP A 282 -28.96 -7.54 -7.49
CA TRP A 282 -28.32 -6.80 -6.40
C TRP A 282 -29.23 -6.53 -5.21
N ARG A 283 -28.61 -6.23 -4.07
CA ARG A 283 -29.22 -5.77 -2.82
C ARG A 283 -28.48 -4.54 -2.29
N LYS A 284 -29.16 -3.66 -1.59
CA LYS A 284 -28.58 -2.56 -0.82
C LYS A 284 -28.76 -2.85 0.66
N ILE A 285 -27.67 -2.80 1.40
CA ILE A 285 -27.65 -3.14 2.82
C ILE A 285 -27.06 -1.96 3.57
N ASP A 286 -27.81 -1.44 4.53
CA ASP A 286 -27.33 -0.47 5.52
C ASP A 286 -26.76 -1.23 6.72
N ILE A 287 -25.56 -0.86 7.15
CA ILE A 287 -24.84 -1.50 8.25
C ILE A 287 -24.11 -0.46 9.12
N SER A 288 -24.12 -0.62 10.44
CA SER A 288 -23.40 0.25 11.37
C SER A 288 -21.88 0.06 11.24
N HIS A 289 -21.10 1.11 11.41
CA HIS A 289 -19.63 1.04 11.51
C HIS A 289 -19.10 0.10 12.61
N LYS A 290 -19.93 -0.21 13.62
CA LYS A 290 -19.63 -1.10 14.75
C LYS A 290 -19.96 -2.57 14.49
N HIS A 291 -20.70 -2.87 13.43
CA HIS A 291 -20.97 -4.27 13.07
C HIS A 291 -19.69 -4.90 12.51
N TYR A 292 -19.57 -6.20 12.72
CA TYR A 292 -18.51 -7.05 12.24
C TYR A 292 -18.71 -7.38 10.75
N LEU A 293 -17.68 -7.92 10.12
CA LEU A 293 -17.82 -8.48 8.77
C LEU A 293 -18.73 -9.71 8.76
N SER A 294 -18.82 -10.46 9.86
CA SER A 294 -19.77 -11.56 10.00
C SER A 294 -21.22 -11.07 9.97
N ASP A 295 -21.55 -9.94 10.61
CA ASP A 295 -22.89 -9.32 10.49
C ASP A 295 -23.24 -8.95 9.04
N LEU A 296 -22.25 -8.48 8.26
CA LEU A 296 -22.45 -8.21 6.82
C LEU A 296 -22.68 -9.50 6.04
N HIS A 297 -21.99 -10.58 6.40
CA HIS A 297 -22.18 -11.89 5.81
C HIS A 297 -23.61 -12.39 6.04
N GLU A 298 -24.10 -12.39 7.28
CA GLU A 298 -25.48 -12.80 7.60
C GLU A 298 -26.51 -11.97 6.82
N ALA A 299 -26.31 -10.65 6.75
CA ALA A 299 -27.18 -9.77 5.99
C ALA A 299 -27.19 -10.08 4.48
N ILE A 300 -26.08 -10.56 3.91
CA ILE A 300 -26.00 -10.98 2.51
C ILE A 300 -26.74 -12.31 2.33
N GLN A 301 -26.54 -13.28 3.23
CA GLN A 301 -27.22 -14.57 3.19
C GLN A 301 -28.74 -14.38 3.22
N GLU A 302 -29.25 -13.57 4.16
CA GLU A 302 -30.67 -13.21 4.23
C GLU A 302 -31.14 -12.51 2.94
N ALA A 303 -30.40 -11.51 2.46
CA ALA A 303 -30.84 -10.71 1.33
C ALA A 303 -30.90 -11.49 0.01
N PHE A 304 -30.12 -12.56 -0.13
CA PHE A 304 -30.09 -13.43 -1.30
C PHE A 304 -30.71 -14.80 -1.06
N ASN A 305 -31.32 -15.05 0.11
CA ASN A 305 -32.01 -16.29 0.46
C ASN A 305 -31.12 -17.54 0.34
N PHE A 306 -29.89 -17.46 0.87
CA PHE A 306 -29.00 -18.60 1.03
C PHE A 306 -29.12 -19.19 2.45
N ASP A 307 -28.76 -20.47 2.60
CA ASP A 307 -28.92 -21.23 3.85
C ASP A 307 -27.75 -21.09 4.85
N ASN A 308 -26.71 -20.33 4.50
CA ASN A 308 -25.51 -20.12 5.32
C ASN A 308 -24.85 -21.43 5.84
N ASP A 309 -24.67 -22.38 4.93
CA ASP A 309 -24.20 -23.74 5.23
C ASP A 309 -22.74 -24.00 4.83
N HIS A 310 -22.04 -22.99 4.28
CA HIS A 310 -20.67 -23.10 3.79
C HIS A 310 -19.75 -21.98 4.31
N LEU A 311 -18.43 -22.20 4.15
CA LEU A 311 -17.40 -21.22 4.51
C LEU A 311 -17.44 -19.99 3.59
N TYR A 312 -16.89 -18.88 4.09
CA TYR A 312 -16.83 -17.64 3.35
C TYR A 312 -15.55 -16.83 3.61
N ALA A 313 -15.28 -15.86 2.72
CA ALA A 313 -14.19 -14.91 2.86
C ALA A 313 -14.52 -13.55 2.23
N PHE A 314 -14.00 -12.48 2.83
CA PHE A 314 -13.98 -11.14 2.24
C PHE A 314 -12.60 -10.82 1.66
N TYR A 315 -12.55 -10.22 0.48
CA TYR A 315 -11.32 -9.78 -0.16
C TYR A 315 -11.26 -8.26 -0.26
N ILE A 316 -10.33 -7.67 0.48
CA ILE A 316 -10.12 -6.22 0.58
C ILE A 316 -8.98 -5.80 -0.36
N GLY A 317 -9.01 -4.56 -0.87
CA GLY A 317 -7.99 -4.03 -1.78
C GLY A 317 -8.41 -3.98 -3.26
N GLY A 318 -9.67 -4.26 -3.56
CA GLY A 318 -10.26 -3.98 -4.89
C GLY A 318 -9.89 -4.97 -5.99
N LYS A 319 -9.28 -6.11 -5.67
CA LYS A 319 -9.07 -7.23 -6.60
C LYS A 319 -9.75 -8.50 -6.09
N ARG A 320 -10.47 -9.19 -7.00
CA ARG A 320 -11.05 -10.53 -6.76
C ARG A 320 -9.90 -11.55 -6.63
N LYS A 321 -10.00 -12.50 -5.70
CA LYS A 321 -9.02 -13.59 -5.41
C LYS A 321 -7.60 -13.18 -4.98
N THR A 322 -7.18 -11.93 -5.21
CA THR A 322 -5.81 -11.44 -4.91
C THR A 322 -5.79 -10.26 -3.94
N GLY A 323 -6.96 -9.80 -3.50
CA GLY A 323 -7.06 -8.88 -2.36
C GLY A 323 -6.65 -9.57 -1.06
N LYS A 324 -6.40 -8.79 -0.01
CA LYS A 324 -6.21 -9.33 1.34
C LYS A 324 -7.48 -10.06 1.77
N ALA A 325 -7.37 -11.36 1.99
CA ALA A 325 -8.47 -12.18 2.47
C ALA A 325 -8.69 -11.98 3.98
N ILE A 326 -9.96 -11.96 4.39
CA ILE A 326 -10.44 -12.04 5.77
C ILE A 326 -11.43 -13.20 5.78
N TYR A 327 -11.03 -14.30 6.41
CA TYR A 327 -11.82 -15.52 6.43
C TYR A 327 -12.84 -15.54 7.56
N SER A 328 -13.87 -16.38 7.43
CA SER A 328 -14.74 -16.79 8.54
C SER A 328 -13.91 -17.38 9.69
N SER A 329 -14.41 -17.28 10.92
CA SER A 329 -13.75 -17.85 12.12
C SER A 329 -13.52 -19.36 12.10
N TYR A 330 -14.17 -20.09 11.19
CA TYR A 330 -14.01 -21.53 11.00
C TYR A 330 -12.79 -21.93 10.16
N VAL A 331 -12.05 -20.97 9.59
CA VAL A 331 -10.83 -21.23 8.82
C VAL A 331 -9.62 -21.02 9.72
N GLU A 332 -8.83 -22.07 9.95
CA GLU A 332 -7.58 -22.00 10.72
C GLU A 332 -6.45 -21.36 9.90
N GLU A 333 -6.50 -20.04 9.76
CA GLU A 333 -5.48 -19.21 9.09
C GLU A 333 -4.97 -18.11 10.04
N GLU A 334 -3.73 -17.66 9.83
CA GLU A 334 -3.17 -16.58 10.64
C GLU A 334 -3.81 -15.22 10.30
N GLY A 335 -4.34 -14.53 11.31
CA GLY A 335 -4.86 -13.18 11.17
C GLY A 335 -6.16 -12.95 11.94
N LYS A 336 -6.75 -11.77 11.75
CA LYS A 336 -8.07 -11.46 12.28
C LYS A 336 -9.16 -12.02 11.37
N THR A 337 -10.17 -12.61 11.97
CA THR A 337 -11.33 -13.21 11.29
C THR A 337 -12.43 -12.18 11.03
N ALA A 338 -13.45 -12.57 10.27
CA ALA A 338 -14.63 -11.73 10.00
C ALA A 338 -15.39 -11.32 11.28
N ASP A 339 -15.28 -12.11 12.36
CA ASP A 339 -15.88 -11.87 13.68
C ASP A 339 -15.07 -10.89 14.55
N GLU A 340 -13.90 -10.46 14.09
CA GLU A 340 -12.98 -9.60 14.85
C GLU A 340 -12.71 -8.24 14.18
N ILE A 341 -13.23 -8.05 12.97
CA ILE A 341 -13.03 -6.84 12.16
C ILE A 341 -14.36 -6.14 11.95
N ASN A 342 -14.47 -4.92 12.47
CA ASN A 342 -15.65 -4.09 12.25
C ASN A 342 -15.59 -3.35 10.91
N ILE A 343 -16.75 -2.89 10.43
CA ILE A 343 -16.86 -2.12 9.17
C ILE A 343 -15.95 -0.87 9.18
N ALA A 344 -15.77 -0.21 10.33
CA ALA A 344 -14.85 0.91 10.47
C ALA A 344 -13.37 0.52 10.22
N ASP A 345 -12.97 -0.67 10.62
CA ASP A 345 -11.58 -1.17 10.53
C ASP A 345 -11.15 -1.44 9.08
N LEU A 346 -12.11 -1.63 8.17
CA LEU A 346 -11.87 -1.78 6.74
C LEU A 346 -11.40 -0.47 6.08
N ARG A 347 -11.60 0.66 6.77
CA ARG A 347 -11.18 2.00 6.32
C ARG A 347 -11.67 2.38 4.92
N LEU A 348 -12.88 1.93 4.56
CA LEU A 348 -13.43 2.09 3.22
C LEU A 348 -13.79 3.55 2.90
N PHE A 349 -13.72 3.90 1.61
CA PHE A 349 -14.19 5.18 1.04
C PHE A 349 -15.29 4.95 -0.02
N ARG A 350 -16.05 5.99 -0.36
CA ARG A 350 -17.18 5.87 -1.29
C ARG A 350 -16.70 5.41 -2.65
N GLY A 351 -17.40 4.45 -3.22
CA GLY A 351 -17.11 3.86 -4.51
C GLY A 351 -16.10 2.71 -4.44
N GLN A 352 -15.39 2.55 -3.31
CA GLN A 352 -14.50 1.42 -3.11
C GLN A 352 -15.28 0.11 -3.18
N LYS A 353 -14.65 -0.87 -3.83
CA LYS A 353 -15.14 -2.24 -3.93
C LYS A 353 -14.35 -3.16 -3.01
N ILE A 354 -15.08 -4.06 -2.36
CA ILE A 354 -14.56 -5.29 -1.76
C ILE A 354 -15.33 -6.46 -2.39
N PHE A 355 -14.86 -7.67 -2.19
CA PHE A 355 -15.52 -8.87 -2.70
C PHE A 355 -15.85 -9.81 -1.55
N TYR A 356 -16.95 -10.54 -1.71
CA TYR A 356 -17.36 -11.58 -0.79
C TYR A 356 -17.48 -12.88 -1.58
N LEU A 357 -16.83 -13.92 -1.08
CA LEU A 357 -16.88 -15.29 -1.59
C LEU A 357 -17.66 -16.11 -0.57
N PHE A 358 -18.76 -16.71 -1.01
CA PHE A 358 -19.50 -17.71 -0.26
C PHE A 358 -19.38 -19.05 -0.98
N ASP A 359 -19.22 -20.12 -0.20
CA ASP A 359 -18.99 -21.48 -0.68
C ASP A 359 -17.74 -21.60 -1.55
N PHE A 360 -16.70 -22.22 -1.01
CA PHE A 360 -15.44 -22.42 -1.74
C PHE A 360 -15.52 -23.51 -2.81
N GLY A 361 -16.57 -24.34 -2.79
CA GLY A 361 -16.87 -25.32 -3.84
C GLY A 361 -17.50 -24.66 -5.05
N ASP A 362 -18.68 -24.04 -4.87
CA ASP A 362 -19.43 -23.43 -5.97
C ASP A 362 -18.93 -22.03 -6.36
N GLU A 363 -18.11 -21.40 -5.52
CA GLU A 363 -17.54 -20.07 -5.70
C GLU A 363 -18.58 -18.97 -5.98
N TRP A 364 -19.52 -18.74 -5.07
CA TRP A 364 -20.46 -17.63 -5.19
C TRP A 364 -19.77 -16.30 -4.89
N TRP A 365 -19.55 -15.49 -5.92
CA TRP A 365 -18.81 -14.22 -5.80
C TRP A 365 -19.70 -12.99 -5.89
N PHE A 366 -19.65 -12.17 -4.85
CA PHE A 366 -20.40 -10.93 -4.75
C PHE A 366 -19.48 -9.71 -4.83
N ASP A 367 -19.87 -8.75 -5.67
CA ASP A 367 -19.32 -7.40 -5.75
C ASP A 367 -19.98 -6.51 -4.69
N ILE A 368 -19.20 -6.08 -3.68
CA ILE A 368 -19.68 -5.18 -2.63
C ILE A 368 -19.10 -3.79 -2.86
N LYS A 369 -19.95 -2.80 -3.11
CA LYS A 369 -19.54 -1.41 -3.34
C LYS A 369 -20.11 -0.48 -2.27
N LEU A 370 -19.23 0.27 -1.61
CA LEU A 370 -19.66 1.31 -0.66
C LEU A 370 -20.30 2.48 -1.40
N LEU A 371 -21.59 2.75 -1.17
CA LEU A 371 -22.33 3.82 -1.82
C LEU A 371 -22.32 5.14 -1.05
N LYS A 372 -22.47 5.07 0.28
CA LYS A 372 -22.48 6.22 1.19
C LYS A 372 -22.06 5.80 2.60
N ILE A 373 -21.56 6.79 3.35
CA ILE A 373 -21.40 6.74 4.81
C ILE A 373 -22.24 7.89 5.35
N ASP A 374 -23.23 7.58 6.16
CA ASP A 374 -24.16 8.54 6.75
C ASP A 374 -23.81 8.74 8.23
N LYS A 375 -23.24 9.91 8.55
CA LYS A 375 -22.79 10.25 9.91
C LYS A 375 -23.91 10.80 10.79
N GLU A 376 -24.99 11.28 10.18
CA GLU A 376 -26.09 11.95 10.87
C GLU A 376 -27.22 10.98 11.21
N SER A 377 -27.26 9.83 10.52
CA SER A 377 -28.20 8.75 10.83
C SER A 377 -27.96 8.18 12.23
N ASN A 378 -29.06 7.89 12.94
CA ASN A 378 -29.01 7.04 14.12
C ASN A 378 -28.38 5.69 13.76
N LEU A 379 -27.52 5.19 14.65
CA LEU A 379 -26.92 3.87 14.47
C LEU A 379 -28.01 2.80 14.54
N ILE A 380 -28.02 1.92 13.56
CA ILE A 380 -28.89 0.75 13.49
C ILE A 380 -28.33 -0.38 14.35
N GLN A 381 -29.22 -1.14 15.00
CA GLN A 381 -28.86 -2.27 15.86
C GLN A 381 -28.61 -3.57 15.09
N GLN A 382 -29.17 -3.67 13.88
CA GLN A 382 -29.05 -4.80 12.98
C GLN A 382 -28.88 -4.27 11.56
N PRO A 383 -28.18 -5.00 10.67
CA PRO A 383 -28.17 -4.67 9.24
C PRO A 383 -29.58 -4.59 8.65
N VAL A 384 -29.80 -3.71 7.67
CA VAL A 384 -31.13 -3.51 7.05
C VAL A 384 -31.02 -3.55 5.53
N ILE A 385 -31.86 -4.37 4.89
CA ILE A 385 -31.99 -4.40 3.44
C ILE A 385 -32.87 -3.22 3.00
N VAL A 386 -32.28 -2.24 2.33
CA VAL A 386 -32.94 -0.96 1.95
C VAL A 386 -33.31 -0.88 0.47
N GLY A 387 -33.11 -1.97 -0.28
CA GLY A 387 -33.58 -2.09 -1.66
C GLY A 387 -32.89 -3.22 -2.42
N GLY A 388 -33.43 -3.59 -3.58
CA GLY A 388 -32.88 -4.66 -4.40
C GLY A 388 -33.46 -4.70 -5.82
N LYS A 389 -32.86 -5.53 -6.67
CA LYS A 389 -33.37 -5.93 -7.99
C LYS A 389 -32.93 -7.36 -8.27
N GLY A 390 -33.76 -8.11 -9.02
CA GLY A 390 -33.48 -9.48 -9.44
C GLY A 390 -33.90 -10.52 -8.41
N GLU A 391 -34.33 -11.67 -8.90
CA GLU A 391 -34.68 -12.84 -8.09
C GLU A 391 -33.41 -13.48 -7.52
N SER A 392 -33.52 -14.03 -6.32
CA SER A 392 -32.43 -14.77 -5.68
C SER A 392 -32.09 -16.03 -6.48
N PRO A 393 -30.85 -16.55 -6.39
CA PRO A 393 -30.52 -17.87 -6.95
C PRO A 393 -31.37 -18.98 -6.32
N ASP A 394 -31.55 -20.07 -7.08
CA ASP A 394 -32.21 -21.30 -6.61
C ASP A 394 -31.32 -22.13 -5.68
#